data_AF-A0A432UN45-F1
#
_entry.id   AF-A0A432UN45-F1
#
_cell.length_a   1.000
_cell.length_b   1.000
_cell.length_c   1.000
_cell.angle_alpha   90.00
_cell.angle_beta   90.00
_cell.angle_gamma   90.00
#
_symmetry.space_group_name_H-M   'P 1'
#
loop_
_entity.id
_entity.type
_entity.pdbx_description
1 polymer ?
#
loop_
_entity_poly.entity_id
_entity_poly.type
_entity_poly.pdbx_seq_one_letter_code
_entity_poly.pdbx_strand_id
1 'polypeptide(L)'
;MWLFLDQSPESVVVLLLTIAGFFRDDIHGVIGMNVFTLTPKNQLIRDLESARYSFINPEFINPQILDDLTGWLSDNGDQIVSINISKSNQSNRYHGDITVEETGGFPVVKSSVEEGWVSYKYIGRSFSGVHIVQTWSNGGGSGIFTNILLVTLSSDSSLESNGVRYSKKSRYVIKLIGSLPLGDRYQGIVKYRFGILSVPKCEGMKSLRKSAARIVIL
;
A
#
# COMPACT_ATOMS: atom_id res chain seq x y z
N MET A 1 11.84 -0.28 -26.77
CA MET A 1 11.40 -1.40 -27.63
C MET A 1 9.90 -1.38 -27.92
N TRP A 2 9.03 -1.03 -26.95
CA TRP A 2 7.56 -0.94 -27.15
C TRP A 2 7.09 0.24 -28.01
N LEU A 3 7.81 1.37 -27.99
CA LEU A 3 7.53 2.61 -28.76
C LEU A 3 7.59 2.46 -30.29
N PHE A 4 8.09 1.35 -30.82
CA PHE A 4 8.21 1.14 -32.26
C PHE A 4 7.07 0.29 -32.85
N LEU A 5 6.17 -0.23 -32.02
CA LEU A 5 5.11 -1.17 -32.44
C LEU A 5 3.71 -0.54 -32.50
N ASP A 6 3.50 0.60 -31.86
CA ASP A 6 2.21 1.29 -31.89
C ASP A 6 2.43 2.82 -31.95
N GLN A 7 2.10 3.42 -33.09
CA GLN A 7 2.21 4.86 -33.34
C GLN A 7 0.95 5.61 -32.90
N SER A 8 0.24 5.09 -31.90
CA SER A 8 -0.93 5.76 -31.36
C SER A 8 -0.50 7.02 -30.59
N PRO A 9 -1.16 8.18 -30.80
CA PRO A 9 -0.80 9.42 -30.11
C PRO A 9 -0.92 9.31 -28.58
N GLU A 10 -1.71 8.36 -28.06
CA GLU A 10 -1.83 8.14 -26.62
C GLU A 10 -0.50 7.68 -25.99
N SER A 11 0.27 6.84 -26.68
CA SER A 11 1.54 6.29 -26.16
C SER A 11 2.61 7.38 -25.97
N VAL A 12 2.62 8.37 -26.85
CA VAL A 12 3.55 9.51 -26.77
C VAL A 12 3.11 10.50 -25.67
N VAL A 13 1.80 10.72 -25.52
CA VAL A 13 1.25 11.60 -24.46
C VAL A 13 1.52 11.03 -23.07
N VAL A 14 1.37 9.72 -22.88
CA VAL A 14 1.67 9.05 -21.59
C VAL A 14 3.16 9.18 -21.24
N LEU A 15 4.06 9.04 -22.21
CA LEU A 15 5.51 9.21 -22.01
C LEU A 15 5.85 10.66 -21.60
N LEU A 16 5.28 11.65 -22.29
CA LEU A 16 5.52 13.06 -22.02
C LEU A 16 4.99 13.50 -20.65
N LEU A 17 3.81 13.02 -20.24
CA LEU A 17 3.26 13.30 -18.92
C LEU A 17 4.09 12.65 -17.79
N THR A 18 4.62 11.46 -18.04
CA THR A 18 5.48 10.74 -17.07
C THR A 18 6.81 11.47 -16.85
N ILE A 19 7.40 12.00 -17.93
CA ILE A 19 8.65 12.79 -17.88
C ILE A 19 8.40 14.15 -17.20
N ALA A 20 7.31 14.85 -17.54
CA ALA A 20 6.97 16.15 -16.96
C ALA A 20 6.69 16.08 -15.44
N GLY A 21 6.15 14.96 -14.95
CA GLY A 21 5.95 14.73 -13.52
C GLY A 21 7.24 14.50 -12.71
N PHE A 22 8.35 14.17 -13.38
CA PHE A 22 9.61 13.77 -12.74
C PHE A 22 10.56 14.93 -12.43
N PHE A 23 10.51 16.04 -13.19
CA PHE A 23 11.54 17.10 -13.16
C PHE A 23 11.18 18.40 -12.42
N ARG A 24 10.10 18.44 -11.62
CA ARG A 24 9.64 19.69 -10.99
C ARG A 24 10.27 19.99 -9.61
N ASP A 25 11.22 19.20 -9.14
CA ASP A 25 11.69 19.24 -7.76
C ASP A 25 13.20 19.31 -7.68
N ASP A 26 13.76 20.51 -7.48
CA ASP A 26 15.01 20.72 -6.74
C ASP A 26 15.29 22.23 -6.60
N ILE A 27 14.88 22.82 -5.47
CA ILE A 27 15.46 24.07 -4.96
C ILE A 27 15.70 23.88 -3.46
N HIS A 28 16.98 23.88 -3.06
CA HIS A 28 17.44 23.71 -1.68
C HIS A 28 17.52 25.05 -0.94
N GLY A 29 17.05 25.08 0.31
CA GLY A 29 17.05 26.24 1.19
C GLY A 29 18.22 26.27 2.19
N VAL A 30 18.68 27.50 2.45
CA VAL A 30 19.93 27.95 3.08
C VAL A 30 19.92 27.88 4.63
N ILE A 31 21.11 27.73 5.21
CA ILE A 31 21.47 27.60 6.64
C ILE A 31 21.25 28.90 7.44
N GLY A 32 20.68 28.84 8.66
CA GLY A 32 20.93 29.86 9.70
C GLY A 32 19.77 30.37 10.57
N MET A 33 18.52 29.98 10.35
CA MET A 33 17.37 30.39 11.20
C MET A 33 16.52 29.18 11.60
N ASN A 34 15.80 29.28 12.72
CA ASN A 34 14.74 28.34 13.15
C ASN A 34 13.54 28.38 12.18
N VAL A 35 13.79 28.18 10.89
CA VAL A 35 12.83 28.13 9.80
C VAL A 35 12.87 26.70 9.29
N PHE A 36 11.83 25.92 9.60
CA PHE A 36 11.65 24.58 9.04
C PHE A 36 10.62 24.67 7.92
N THR A 37 11.05 24.42 6.69
CA THR A 37 10.14 24.24 5.56
C THR A 37 9.59 22.82 5.58
N LEU A 38 8.33 22.65 5.94
CA LEU A 38 7.57 21.41 5.79
C LEU A 38 7.03 21.34 4.36
N THR A 39 7.90 21.11 3.37
CA THR A 39 7.43 20.85 2.00
C THR A 39 6.92 19.41 1.96
N PRO A 40 5.61 19.17 1.72
CA PRO A 40 5.03 17.83 1.72
C PRO A 40 5.30 17.17 0.36
N LYS A 41 6.57 16.87 0.07
CA LYS A 41 6.92 15.94 -1.00
C LYS A 41 7.59 14.75 -0.34
N ASN A 42 6.76 13.86 0.16
CA ASN A 42 7.23 12.61 0.73
C ASN A 42 7.82 11.79 -0.41
N GLN A 43 9.09 11.41 -0.26
CA GLN A 43 9.75 10.57 -1.24
C GLN A 43 9.07 9.20 -1.22
N LEU A 44 8.47 8.80 -2.34
CA LEU A 44 7.84 7.48 -2.47
C LEU A 44 8.91 6.40 -2.41
N ILE A 45 8.69 5.43 -1.52
CA ILE A 45 9.50 4.22 -1.43
C ILE A 45 8.94 3.28 -2.48
N ARG A 46 9.69 3.11 -3.56
CA ARG A 46 9.30 2.24 -4.67
C ARG A 46 9.95 0.87 -4.52
N ASP A 47 11.22 0.83 -4.15
CA ASP A 47 11.97 -0.40 -3.99
C ASP A 47 11.71 -1.00 -2.61
N LEU A 48 11.19 -2.23 -2.59
CA LEU A 48 10.87 -2.97 -1.37
C LEU A 48 12.03 -3.86 -0.92
N GLU A 49 13.08 -4.03 -1.74
CA GLU A 49 14.27 -4.81 -1.38
C GLU A 49 15.17 -4.05 -0.42
N SER A 50 15.33 -2.74 -0.64
CA SER A 50 16.11 -1.86 0.24
C SER A 50 15.28 -1.15 1.32
N ALA A 51 13.96 -1.33 1.32
CA ALA A 51 13.09 -0.65 2.27
C ALA A 51 13.20 -1.26 3.66
N ARG A 52 13.24 -0.41 4.69
CA ARG A 52 13.20 -0.88 6.08
C ARG A 52 11.94 -1.70 6.38
N TYR A 53 10.78 -1.21 5.93
CA TYR A 53 9.51 -1.90 6.05
C TYR A 53 9.05 -2.35 4.68
N SER A 54 8.68 -3.62 4.55
CA SER A 54 8.41 -4.22 3.25
C SER A 54 7.21 -5.16 3.29
N PHE A 55 6.64 -5.45 2.12
CA PHE A 55 5.62 -6.48 1.93
C PHE A 55 6.23 -7.82 1.51
N ILE A 56 7.51 -7.85 1.13
CA ILE A 56 8.16 -9.00 0.50
C ILE A 56 9.35 -9.53 1.29
N ASN A 57 9.97 -8.70 2.15
CA ASN A 57 11.11 -9.06 2.98
C ASN A 57 10.88 -8.64 4.44
N PRO A 58 11.53 -9.30 5.42
CA PRO A 58 11.64 -8.76 6.79
C PRO A 58 12.35 -7.39 6.77
N GLU A 59 11.93 -6.36 7.51
CA GLU A 59 10.87 -6.23 8.52
C GLU A 59 9.48 -6.03 7.86
N PHE A 60 8.60 -7.02 7.98
CA PHE A 60 7.29 -6.97 7.31
C PHE A 60 6.40 -5.87 7.89
N ILE A 61 5.65 -5.19 7.00
CA ILE A 61 4.57 -4.29 7.43
C ILE A 61 3.52 -5.14 8.17
N ASN A 62 3.12 -4.70 9.35
CA ASN A 62 2.18 -5.41 10.20
C ASN A 62 0.79 -5.49 9.52
N PRO A 63 0.21 -6.68 9.31
CA PRO A 63 -1.09 -6.85 8.68
C PRO A 63 -2.23 -6.04 9.31
N GLN A 64 -2.20 -5.82 10.63
CA GLN A 64 -3.24 -5.04 11.34
C GLN A 64 -3.27 -3.58 10.88
N ILE A 65 -2.14 -3.03 10.40
CA ILE A 65 -2.11 -1.70 9.79
C ILE A 65 -2.97 -1.67 8.51
N LEU A 66 -2.97 -2.75 7.72
CA LEU A 66 -3.77 -2.83 6.49
C LEU A 66 -5.26 -3.04 6.78
N ASP A 67 -5.61 -3.68 7.90
CA ASP A 67 -7.00 -3.81 8.34
C ASP A 67 -7.57 -2.45 8.74
N ASP A 68 -6.81 -1.66 9.51
CA ASP A 68 -7.19 -0.28 9.86
C ASP A 68 -7.39 0.61 8.61
N LEU A 69 -6.54 0.45 7.59
CA LEU A 69 -6.71 1.15 6.31
C LEU A 69 -7.90 0.63 5.49
N THR A 70 -8.33 -0.61 5.70
CA THR A 70 -9.53 -1.16 5.05
C THR A 70 -10.79 -0.58 5.70
N GLY A 71 -10.76 -0.37 7.01
CA GLY A 71 -11.89 0.14 7.78
C GLY A 71 -12.94 -0.93 8.06
N TRP A 72 -13.93 -0.57 8.88
CA TRP A 72 -15.00 -1.48 9.27
C TRP A 72 -16.09 -1.55 8.21
N LEU A 73 -16.68 -2.73 8.04
CA LEU A 73 -17.79 -2.93 7.10
C LEU A 73 -19.04 -2.08 7.43
N SER A 74 -19.20 -1.70 8.70
CA SER A 74 -20.30 -0.83 9.16
C SER A 74 -20.10 0.63 8.78
N ASP A 75 -18.87 1.03 8.46
CA ASP A 75 -18.51 2.41 8.25
C ASP A 75 -18.50 2.72 6.76
N ASN A 76 -18.88 3.96 6.41
CA ASN A 76 -18.85 4.42 5.03
C ASN A 76 -17.64 5.32 4.79
N GLY A 77 -16.92 5.08 3.70
CA GLY A 77 -15.77 5.88 3.29
C GLY A 77 -14.49 5.60 4.06
N ASP A 78 -13.39 6.19 3.60
CA ASP A 78 -12.05 5.92 4.14
C ASP A 78 -11.81 6.70 5.43
N GLN A 79 -12.02 6.05 6.58
CA GLN A 79 -11.83 6.67 7.89
C GLN A 79 -10.34 6.92 8.19
N ILE A 80 -9.48 5.95 7.85
CA ILE A 80 -8.03 6.04 8.04
C ILE A 80 -7.35 5.93 6.68
N VAL A 81 -6.72 7.02 6.24
CA VAL A 81 -6.04 7.08 4.94
C VAL A 81 -4.52 7.02 5.04
N SER A 82 -3.92 7.16 6.23
CA SER A 82 -2.46 7.07 6.39
C SER A 82 -2.02 6.72 7.81
N ILE A 83 -0.97 5.91 7.92
CA ILE A 83 -0.41 5.44 9.20
C ILE A 83 1.11 5.57 9.21
N ASN A 84 1.67 6.01 10.35
CA ASN A 84 3.12 6.07 10.60
C ASN A 84 3.67 4.68 10.98
N ILE A 85 4.15 3.94 10.00
CA ILE A 85 4.72 2.59 10.16
C ILE A 85 5.86 2.59 11.18
N SER A 86 6.73 3.61 11.18
CA SER A 86 7.91 3.65 12.06
C SER A 86 7.59 3.57 13.55
N LYS A 87 6.40 4.02 13.95
CA LYS A 87 5.93 3.94 15.33
C LYS A 87 4.82 2.92 15.53
N SER A 88 4.14 2.55 14.46
CA SER A 88 3.00 1.65 14.51
C SER A 88 3.37 0.17 14.42
N ASN A 89 4.40 -0.20 13.63
CA ASN A 89 4.64 -1.60 13.23
C ASN A 89 4.78 -2.58 14.41
N GLN A 90 5.32 -2.10 15.54
CA GLN A 90 5.54 -2.86 16.78
C GLN A 90 4.80 -2.25 17.99
N SER A 91 3.81 -1.40 17.75
CA SER A 91 3.05 -0.76 18.84
C SER A 91 1.95 -1.67 19.38
N ASN A 92 1.53 -1.45 20.63
CA ASN A 92 0.40 -2.15 21.24
C ASN A 92 -0.90 -2.03 20.44
N ARG A 93 -1.09 -0.95 19.66
CA ARG A 93 -2.27 -0.78 18.80
C ARG A 93 -2.38 -1.89 17.75
N TYR A 94 -1.25 -2.36 17.24
CA TYR A 94 -1.17 -3.36 16.18
C TYR A 94 -0.49 -4.64 16.69
N HIS A 95 -0.68 -4.97 17.96
CA HIS A 95 -0.14 -6.22 18.51
C HIS A 95 -0.77 -7.43 17.79
N GLY A 96 -0.08 -8.57 17.83
CA GLY A 96 -0.55 -9.81 17.23
C GLY A 96 0.62 -10.71 16.83
N ASP A 97 0.37 -12.01 16.82
CA ASP A 97 1.38 -12.99 16.45
C ASP A 97 1.55 -12.99 14.93
N ILE A 98 2.75 -12.62 14.48
CA ILE A 98 3.10 -12.55 13.06
C ILE A 98 3.64 -13.89 12.59
N THR A 99 2.99 -14.47 11.58
CA THR A 99 3.49 -15.64 10.85
C THR A 99 3.65 -15.31 9.37
N VAL A 100 4.62 -15.98 8.74
CA VAL A 100 4.96 -15.80 7.33
C VAL A 100 4.93 -17.16 6.67
N GLU A 101 4.12 -17.30 5.63
CA GLU A 101 4.05 -18.49 4.80
C GLU A 101 4.69 -18.20 3.45
N GLU A 102 5.80 -18.89 3.17
CA GLU A 102 6.44 -18.83 1.86
C GLU A 102 5.55 -19.52 0.83
N THR A 103 5.22 -18.81 -0.24
CA THR A 103 4.48 -19.37 -1.38
C THR A 103 5.37 -19.34 -2.62
N GLY A 104 5.00 -19.98 -3.72
CA GLY A 104 5.77 -19.95 -4.99
C GLY A 104 5.89 -18.56 -5.67
N GLY A 105 5.75 -17.47 -4.91
CA GLY A 105 5.84 -16.07 -5.30
C GLY A 105 6.06 -15.23 -4.04
N PHE A 106 5.35 -14.10 -3.89
CA PHE A 106 5.45 -13.31 -2.66
C PHE A 106 4.88 -14.05 -1.44
N PRO A 107 5.48 -13.89 -0.24
CA PRO A 107 5.00 -14.53 0.97
C PRO A 107 3.60 -14.04 1.36
N VAL A 108 2.88 -14.87 2.11
CA VAL A 108 1.66 -14.47 2.82
C VAL A 108 2.04 -14.14 4.25
N VAL A 109 1.78 -12.91 4.67
CA VAL A 109 2.06 -12.45 6.04
C VAL A 109 0.74 -12.37 6.78
N LYS A 110 0.67 -13.00 7.95
CA LYS A 110 -0.53 -13.07 8.77
C LYS A 110 -0.24 -12.54 10.18
N SER A 111 -1.18 -11.79 10.72
CA SER A 111 -1.25 -11.40 12.13
C SER A 111 -2.48 -12.05 12.74
N SER A 112 -2.32 -12.73 13.87
CA SER A 112 -3.43 -13.32 14.63
C SER A 112 -3.56 -12.62 15.97
N VAL A 113 -4.80 -12.23 16.32
CA VAL A 113 -5.13 -11.53 17.56
C VAL A 113 -6.44 -12.09 18.09
N GLU A 114 -6.41 -12.63 19.31
CA GLU A 114 -7.58 -13.26 19.95
C GLU A 114 -8.24 -14.30 19.02
N GLU A 115 -9.52 -14.14 18.71
CA GLU A 115 -10.28 -15.04 17.82
C GLU A 115 -10.15 -14.67 16.34
N GLY A 116 -9.53 -13.52 16.02
CA GLY A 116 -9.43 -12.98 14.68
C GLY A 116 -8.04 -13.05 14.06
N TRP A 117 -7.98 -12.78 12.76
CA TRP A 117 -6.73 -12.64 12.04
C TRP A 117 -6.86 -11.75 10.81
N VAL A 118 -5.74 -11.17 10.42
CA VAL A 118 -5.58 -10.40 9.19
C VAL A 118 -4.36 -10.93 8.47
N SER A 119 -4.46 -11.18 7.17
CA SER A 119 -3.33 -11.53 6.34
C SER A 119 -3.29 -10.71 5.06
N TYR A 120 -2.12 -10.66 4.45
CA TYR A 120 -1.96 -10.07 3.15
C TYR A 120 -0.95 -10.82 2.28
N LYS A 121 -1.06 -10.56 0.99
CA LYS A 121 -0.09 -10.96 -0.03
C LYS A 121 0.17 -9.80 -0.97
N TYR A 122 1.44 -9.52 -1.20
CA TYR A 122 1.84 -8.55 -2.20
C TYR A 122 1.51 -9.05 -3.61
N ILE A 123 1.00 -8.18 -4.48
CA ILE A 123 0.70 -8.50 -5.88
C ILE A 123 1.73 -7.85 -6.82
N GLY A 124 2.09 -6.60 -6.59
CA GLY A 124 3.00 -5.86 -7.45
C GLY A 124 2.97 -4.35 -7.23
N ARG A 125 3.69 -3.63 -8.09
CA ARG A 125 3.83 -2.16 -8.03
C ARG A 125 3.49 -1.54 -9.38
N SER A 126 2.76 -0.43 -9.37
CA SER A 126 2.57 0.41 -10.56
C SER A 126 3.81 1.21 -10.94
N PHE A 127 3.76 1.87 -12.10
CA PHE A 127 4.83 2.74 -12.57
C PHE A 127 4.92 4.03 -11.76
N SER A 128 3.79 4.53 -11.26
CA SER A 128 3.69 5.69 -10.37
C SER A 128 4.23 5.41 -8.96
N GLY A 129 4.35 4.14 -8.57
CA GLY A 129 4.83 3.72 -7.26
C GLY A 129 3.71 3.30 -6.30
N VAL A 130 2.52 2.99 -6.81
CA VAL A 130 1.43 2.41 -6.01
C VAL A 130 1.68 0.92 -5.83
N HIS A 131 1.77 0.48 -4.59
CA HIS A 131 1.83 -0.92 -4.19
C HIS A 131 0.42 -1.50 -4.16
N ILE A 132 0.29 -2.71 -4.70
CA ILE A 132 -0.96 -3.44 -4.79
C ILE A 132 -0.86 -4.65 -3.87
N VAL A 133 -1.77 -4.71 -2.90
CA VAL A 133 -1.76 -5.72 -1.85
C VAL A 133 -3.15 -6.37 -1.79
N GLN A 134 -3.21 -7.69 -1.77
CA GLN A 134 -4.46 -8.39 -1.47
C GLN A 134 -4.49 -8.69 0.03
N THR A 135 -5.61 -8.40 0.69
CA THR A 135 -5.81 -8.65 2.12
C THR A 135 -6.97 -9.60 2.34
N TRP A 136 -6.88 -10.35 3.44
CA TRP A 136 -7.94 -11.19 3.97
C TRP A 136 -8.06 -10.93 5.47
N SER A 137 -9.28 -10.76 5.97
CA SER A 137 -9.51 -10.62 7.40
C SER A 137 -10.70 -11.41 7.90
N ASN A 138 -10.61 -11.86 9.14
CA ASN A 138 -11.63 -12.57 9.89
C ASN A 138 -11.63 -12.03 11.32
N GLY A 139 -12.76 -11.52 11.78
CA GLY A 139 -12.90 -10.96 13.13
C GLY A 139 -13.44 -11.93 14.19
N GLY A 140 -13.21 -13.24 14.06
CA GLY A 140 -13.71 -14.28 15.00
C GLY A 140 -14.96 -15.03 14.53
N GLY A 141 -15.63 -14.55 13.48
CA GLY A 141 -16.77 -15.22 12.86
C GLY A 141 -16.39 -16.24 11.78
N SER A 142 -17.35 -16.64 10.95
CA SER A 142 -17.08 -17.54 9.81
C SER A 142 -16.61 -16.80 8.55
N GLY A 143 -16.95 -15.51 8.39
CA GLY A 143 -16.68 -14.72 7.19
C GLY A 143 -15.20 -14.41 6.99
N ILE A 144 -14.74 -14.40 5.75
CA ILE A 144 -13.37 -14.01 5.37
C ILE A 144 -13.46 -12.90 4.34
N PHE A 145 -13.29 -11.66 4.78
CA PHE A 145 -13.42 -10.50 3.92
C PHE A 145 -12.14 -10.29 3.12
N THR A 146 -12.27 -10.24 1.80
CA THR A 146 -11.14 -10.09 0.89
C THR A 146 -11.17 -8.73 0.22
N ASN A 147 -10.04 -8.02 0.20
CA ASN A 147 -9.90 -6.72 -0.45
C ASN A 147 -8.61 -6.66 -1.27
N ILE A 148 -8.56 -5.75 -2.25
CA ILE A 148 -7.31 -5.27 -2.83
C ILE A 148 -7.11 -3.84 -2.35
N LEU A 149 -5.98 -3.56 -1.73
CA LEU A 149 -5.57 -2.23 -1.32
C LEU A 149 -4.53 -1.68 -2.29
N LEU A 150 -4.73 -0.42 -2.66
CA LEU A 150 -3.78 0.40 -3.40
C LEU A 150 -3.15 1.37 -2.41
N VAL A 151 -1.85 1.22 -2.16
CA VAL A 151 -1.16 1.97 -1.12
C VAL A 151 0.15 2.56 -1.63
N THR A 152 0.56 3.70 -1.08
CA THR A 152 1.92 4.23 -1.29
C THR A 152 2.70 4.16 0.00
N LEU A 153 3.97 3.77 -0.10
CA LEU A 153 4.94 3.90 0.98
C LEU A 153 5.76 5.16 0.73
N SER A 154 6.05 5.91 1.79
CA SER A 154 6.84 7.13 1.67
C SER A 154 7.67 7.41 2.90
N SER A 155 8.81 8.07 2.70
CA SER A 155 9.56 8.69 3.78
C SER A 155 9.06 10.13 3.97
N ASP A 156 8.62 10.43 5.17
CA ASP A 156 8.14 11.74 5.61
C ASP A 156 8.98 12.22 6.79
N SER A 157 8.81 13.48 7.19
CA SER A 157 9.46 14.07 8.34
C SER A 157 8.44 14.58 9.35
N SER A 158 8.63 14.24 10.62
CA SER A 158 7.85 14.80 11.72
C SER A 158 8.72 15.66 12.63
N LEU A 159 8.08 16.64 13.27
CA LEU A 159 8.65 17.35 14.40
C LEU A 159 8.52 16.49 15.66
N GLU A 160 9.63 16.27 16.36
CA GLU A 160 9.64 15.67 17.69
C GLU A 160 10.15 16.73 18.69
N SER A 161 9.54 16.79 19.86
CA SER A 161 9.96 17.67 20.95
C SER A 161 10.10 16.87 22.23
N ASN A 162 11.16 17.12 22.98
CA ASN A 162 11.35 16.62 24.34
C ASN A 162 11.08 17.69 25.40
N GLY A 163 10.34 18.75 25.04
CA GLY A 163 10.03 19.89 25.91
C GLY A 163 11.14 20.94 25.98
N VAL A 164 12.39 20.61 25.60
CA VAL A 164 13.54 21.54 25.63
C VAL A 164 14.10 21.82 24.24
N ARG A 165 14.03 20.83 23.35
CA ARG A 165 14.56 20.91 21.98
C ARG A 165 13.56 20.35 20.99
N TYR A 166 13.58 20.93 19.80
CA TYR A 166 12.85 20.45 18.65
C TYR A 166 13.82 19.78 17.68
N SER A 167 13.47 18.59 17.20
CA SER A 167 14.25 17.89 16.19
C SER A 167 13.34 17.40 15.06
N LYS A 168 13.92 17.34 13.86
CA LYS A 168 13.28 16.74 12.70
C LYS A 168 13.62 15.25 12.72
N LYS A 169 12.59 14.41 12.62
CA LYS A 169 12.72 12.95 12.62
C LYS A 169 12.09 12.37 11.37
N SER A 170 12.84 11.50 10.69
CA SER A 170 12.29 10.74 9.56
C SER A 170 11.30 9.69 10.07
N ARG A 171 10.21 9.52 9.33
CA ARG A 171 9.18 8.50 9.57
C ARG A 171 8.73 7.87 8.26
N TYR A 172 8.46 6.57 8.32
CA TYR A 172 7.90 5.80 7.22
C TYR A 172 6.38 5.84 7.33
N VAL A 173 5.71 6.21 6.25
CA VAL A 173 4.25 6.37 6.20
C VAL A 173 3.70 5.49 5.09
N ILE A 174 2.66 4.73 5.41
CA ILE A 174 1.78 4.08 4.43
C ILE A 174 0.55 4.96 4.24
N LYS A 175 0.11 5.12 3.00
CA LYS A 175 -1.10 5.86 2.65
C LYS A 175 -1.98 5.04 1.74
N LEU A 176 -3.28 4.98 2.03
CA LEU A 176 -4.31 4.42 1.18
C LEU A 176 -4.59 5.37 0.01
N ILE A 177 -4.56 4.83 -1.20
CA ILE A 177 -4.96 5.49 -2.45
C ILE A 177 -6.35 5.04 -2.87
N GLY A 178 -6.70 3.80 -2.58
CA GLY A 178 -8.02 3.26 -2.79
C GLY A 178 -8.10 1.79 -2.42
N SER A 179 -9.31 1.28 -2.32
CA SER A 179 -9.59 -0.11 -2.02
C SER A 179 -10.59 -0.68 -3.03
N LEU A 180 -10.47 -1.98 -3.29
CA LEU A 180 -11.39 -2.72 -4.14
C LEU A 180 -11.89 -3.94 -3.36
N PRO A 181 -13.10 -3.91 -2.80
CA PRO A 181 -13.64 -5.05 -2.08
C PRO A 181 -13.93 -6.20 -3.04
N LEU A 182 -13.55 -7.42 -2.65
CA LEU A 182 -13.76 -8.65 -3.43
C LEU A 182 -14.88 -9.53 -2.82
N GLY A 183 -15.26 -9.26 -1.57
CA GLY A 183 -16.34 -9.93 -0.86
C GLY A 183 -15.85 -11.05 0.05
N ASP A 184 -16.76 -11.95 0.42
CA ASP A 184 -16.51 -13.06 1.33
C ASP A 184 -15.85 -14.25 0.61
N ARG A 185 -14.75 -14.77 1.15
CA ARG A 185 -13.98 -15.94 0.68
C ARG A 185 -13.68 -15.91 -0.83
N TYR A 186 -13.20 -14.78 -1.34
CA TYR A 186 -12.84 -14.67 -2.76
C TYR A 186 -11.64 -15.57 -3.09
N GLN A 187 -11.81 -16.49 -4.06
CA GLN A 187 -10.81 -17.49 -4.45
C GLN A 187 -10.10 -17.19 -5.77
N GLY A 188 -10.42 -16.07 -6.42
CA GLY A 188 -9.81 -15.72 -7.71
C GLY A 188 -8.33 -15.33 -7.56
N ILE A 189 -7.50 -15.70 -8.53
CA ILE A 189 -6.09 -15.33 -8.55
C ILE A 189 -5.94 -13.95 -9.18
N VAL A 190 -5.70 -12.94 -8.34
CA VAL A 190 -5.43 -11.57 -8.79
C VAL A 190 -4.02 -11.49 -9.36
N LYS A 191 -3.87 -10.82 -10.51
CA LYS A 191 -2.56 -10.64 -11.17
C LYS A 191 -2.38 -9.21 -11.60
N TYR A 192 -1.18 -8.68 -11.43
CA TYR A 192 -0.80 -7.38 -11.96
C TYR A 192 0.37 -7.53 -12.93
N ARG A 193 0.20 -7.05 -14.17
CA ARG A 193 1.25 -7.06 -15.20
C ARG A 193 1.10 -5.83 -16.11
N PHE A 194 2.21 -5.15 -16.39
CA PHE A 194 2.30 -4.06 -17.37
C PHE A 194 1.21 -3.00 -17.22
N GLY A 195 0.98 -2.49 -16.00
CA GLY A 195 -0.08 -1.47 -15.80
C GLY A 195 -1.48 -2.03 -15.60
N ILE A 196 -1.71 -3.34 -15.77
CA ILE A 196 -3.04 -3.93 -15.76
C ILE A 196 -3.22 -4.87 -14.57
N LEU A 197 -4.18 -4.53 -13.70
CA LEU A 197 -4.70 -5.40 -12.66
C LEU A 197 -5.83 -6.25 -13.22
N SER A 198 -5.62 -7.56 -13.27
CA SER A 198 -6.61 -8.56 -13.68
C SER A 198 -7.26 -9.18 -12.45
N VAL A 199 -8.56 -8.97 -12.31
CA VAL A 199 -9.40 -9.52 -11.24
C VAL A 199 -10.39 -10.50 -11.89
N PRO A 200 -10.18 -11.82 -11.80
CA PRO A 200 -11.09 -12.79 -12.41
C PRO A 200 -12.47 -12.78 -11.75
N LYS A 201 -13.47 -13.31 -12.46
CA LYS A 201 -14.76 -13.62 -11.84
C LYS A 201 -14.58 -14.67 -10.75
N CYS A 202 -15.40 -14.62 -9.71
CA CYS A 202 -15.47 -15.66 -8.70
C CYS A 202 -16.95 -15.95 -8.41
N GLU A 203 -17.33 -17.23 -8.48
CA GLU A 203 -18.72 -17.68 -8.29
C GLU A 203 -18.99 -18.14 -6.85
N GLY A 204 -18.10 -17.82 -5.91
CA GLY A 204 -18.26 -18.16 -4.49
C GLY A 204 -19.46 -17.47 -3.82
N MET A 205 -19.93 -18.04 -2.71
CA MET A 205 -21.00 -17.45 -1.89
C MET A 205 -20.67 -16.00 -1.55
N LYS A 206 -21.56 -15.07 -1.94
CA LYS A 206 -21.44 -13.62 -1.69
C LYS A 206 -20.20 -12.94 -2.31
N SER A 207 -19.61 -13.50 -3.36
CA SER A 207 -18.60 -12.77 -4.12
C SER A 207 -19.20 -11.52 -4.77
N LEU A 208 -18.52 -10.39 -4.64
CA LEU A 208 -18.89 -9.15 -5.34
C LEU A 208 -18.48 -9.17 -6.83
N ARG A 209 -17.65 -10.14 -7.24
CA ARG A 209 -17.06 -10.21 -8.59
C ARG A 209 -17.77 -11.24 -9.47
N LYS A 210 -18.94 -10.86 -9.98
CA LYS A 210 -19.73 -11.68 -10.93
C LYS A 210 -19.16 -11.71 -12.36
N SER A 211 -18.33 -10.73 -12.71
CA SER A 211 -17.63 -10.66 -14.00
C SER A 211 -16.14 -10.39 -13.79
N ALA A 212 -15.33 -10.80 -14.77
CA ALA A 212 -13.90 -10.49 -14.75
C ALA A 212 -13.69 -9.00 -15.07
N ALA A 213 -12.72 -8.38 -14.40
CA ALA A 213 -12.34 -6.99 -14.62
C ALA A 213 -10.85 -6.88 -14.97
N ARG A 214 -10.54 -5.93 -15.84
CA ARG A 214 -9.18 -5.46 -16.11
C ARG A 214 -9.14 -3.98 -15.81
N ILE A 215 -8.33 -3.60 -14.84
CA ILE A 215 -8.24 -2.22 -14.35
C ILE A 215 -6.85 -1.70 -14.68
N VAL A 216 -6.78 -0.51 -15.28
CA VAL A 216 -5.51 0.17 -15.56
C VAL A 216 -5.07 0.90 -14.30
N ILE A 217 -3.86 0.60 -13.82
CA ILE A 217 -3.21 1.23 -12.67
C ILE A 217 -1.80 1.61 -13.11
N LEU A 218 -1.64 2.90 -13.44
CA LEU A 218 -0.37 3.50 -13.87
C LEU A 218 0.44 3.97 -12.68
#